data_AF-A0A2G4H2Y4-F1
#
_entry.id   AF-A0A2G4H2Y4-F1
#
_cell.length_a   1.000
_cell.length_b   1.000
_cell.length_c   1.000
_cell.angle_alpha   90.00
_cell.angle_beta   90.00
_cell.angle_gamma   90.00
#
_symmetry.space_group_name_H-M   'P 1'
#
loop_
_entity.id
_entity.type
_entity.pdbx_description
1 polymer ?
#
loop_
_entity_poly.entity_id
_entity_poly.type
_entity_poly.pdbx_seq_one_letter_code
_entity_poly.pdbx_strand_id
1 'polypeptide(L)' 'MARVTDPKCRQCRREGVKLFLKGERCLTEKCAVERRSYPPGQHGRGRIKQSEYLLQLREKQKARRY' A
#
# COMPACT_ATOMS: atom_id res chain seq x y z
N MET A 1 15.79 -3.46 -16.21
CA MET A 1 15.05 -3.06 -15.00
C MET A 1 14.49 -4.29 -14.31
N ALA A 2 14.85 -4.54 -13.05
CA ALA A 2 14.34 -5.69 -12.31
C ALA A 2 12.88 -5.47 -11.87
N ARG A 3 12.05 -6.51 -11.99
CA ARG A 3 10.66 -6.46 -11.51
C ARG A 3 10.63 -6.53 -9.99
N VAL A 4 9.77 -5.74 -9.36
CA VAL A 4 9.56 -5.77 -7.91
C VAL A 4 8.69 -6.97 -7.54
N THR A 5 9.33 -7.99 -6.98
CA THR A 5 8.71 -9.24 -6.48
C THR A 5 8.27 -9.16 -5.02
N ASP A 6 8.39 -7.99 -4.39
CA ASP A 6 7.97 -7.76 -3.01
C ASP A 6 6.50 -8.14 -2.76
N PRO A 7 6.14 -8.46 -1.50
CA PRO A 7 4.76 -8.76 -1.11
C PRO A 7 3.77 -7.67 -1.54
N LYS A 8 2.93 -7.96 -2.55
CA LYS A 8 2.00 -6.98 -3.16
C LYS A 8 1.02 -6.35 -2.16
N CYS A 9 0.48 -7.12 -1.22
CA CYS A 9 -0.43 -6.60 -0.20
C CYS A 9 0.23 -5.59 0.77
N ARG A 10 1.57 -5.66 0.95
CA ARG A 10 2.32 -4.68 1.74
C ARG A 10 2.28 -3.31 1.07
N GLN A 11 2.31 -3.28 -0.27
CA GLN A 11 2.25 -2.07 -1.06
C GLN A 11 0.86 -1.42 -0.96
N CYS A 12 -0.22 -2.19 -1.14
CA CYS A 12 -1.59 -1.69 -0.98
C CYS A 12 -1.81 -1.10 0.43
N ARG A 13 -1.34 -1.79 1.48
CA ARG A 13 -1.45 -1.30 2.85
C ARG A 13 -0.66 -0.03 3.12
N ARG A 14 0.50 0.14 2.47
CA ARG A 14 1.32 1.35 2.64
C ARG A 14 0.69 2.56 1.97
N GLU A 15 0.06 2.36 0.80
CA GLU A 15 -0.62 3.44 0.07
C GLU A 15 -2.07 3.66 0.55
N GLY A 16 -2.59 2.82 1.44
CA GLY A 16 -3.93 2.97 2.03
C GLY A 16 -5.09 2.70 1.07
N VAL A 17 -4.80 2.25 -0.16
CA VAL A 17 -5.79 2.04 -1.23
C VAL A 17 -5.63 0.63 -1.82
N LYS A 18 -6.74 0.04 -2.27
CA LYS A 18 -6.71 -1.22 -3.03
C LYS A 18 -6.11 -0.97 -4.42
N LEU A 19 -4.89 -1.48 -4.64
CA LEU A 19 -4.22 -1.47 -5.94
C LEU A 19 -4.53 -2.72 -6.81
N PHE A 20 -5.41 -3.62 -6.33
CA PHE A 20 -5.85 -4.83 -7.04
C PHE A 20 -4.76 -5.78 -7.61
N LEU A 21 -3.53 -5.69 -7.10
CA LEU A 21 -2.36 -6.47 -7.54
C LEU A 21 -2.45 -8.00 -7.37
N LYS A 22 -3.54 -8.51 -6.76
CA LYS A 22 -3.80 -9.95 -6.58
C LYS A 22 -5.14 -10.41 -7.20
N GLY A 23 -5.77 -9.58 -8.03
CA GLY A 23 -7.02 -9.91 -8.71
C GLY A 23 -8.14 -10.30 -7.72
N GLU A 24 -8.68 -11.51 -7.89
CA GLU A 24 -9.82 -12.06 -7.14
C GLU A 24 -9.67 -11.95 -5.62
N ARG A 25 -8.46 -12.20 -5.09
CA ARG A 25 -8.22 -12.12 -3.64
C ARG A 25 -8.45 -10.71 -3.07
N CYS A 26 -8.28 -9.66 -3.88
CA CYS A 26 -8.51 -8.27 -3.45
C CYS A 26 -9.99 -7.90 -3.32
N LEU A 27 -10.88 -8.71 -3.90
CA LEU A 27 -12.34 -8.56 -3.81
C LEU A 27 -12.93 -9.31 -2.61
N THR A 28 -12.18 -10.26 -2.04
CA THR A 28 -12.61 -11.03 -0.86
C THR A 28 -12.21 -10.36 0.44
N GLU A 29 -12.91 -10.69 1.54
CA GLU A 29 -12.61 -10.30 2.93
C GLU A 29 -11.21 -10.70 3.41
N LYS A 30 -10.55 -11.62 2.69
CA LYS A 30 -9.15 -12.02 2.94
C LYS A 30 -8.16 -10.95 2.47
N CYS A 31 -8.62 -9.84 1.92
CA CYS A 31 -7.78 -8.71 1.52
C CYS A 31 -7.10 -8.08 2.74
N ALA A 32 -5.78 -7.89 2.64
CA ALA A 32 -5.01 -7.37 3.77
C ALA A 32 -5.33 -5.91 4.11
N VAL A 33 -5.90 -5.16 3.15
CA VAL A 33 -6.31 -3.76 3.34
C VAL A 33 -7.54 -3.67 4.22
N GLU A 34 -8.53 -4.55 4.02
CA GLU A 34 -9.75 -4.59 4.82
C GLU A 34 -9.45 -5.06 6.25
N ARG A 35 -8.65 -6.13 6.39
CA ARG A 35 -8.30 -6.66 7.72
C ARG A 35 -7.36 -5.74 8.49
N ARG A 36 -6.51 -4.98 7.80
CA ARG A 36 -5.44 -4.15 8.39
C ARG A 36 -5.21 -2.89 7.55
N SER A 37 -6.09 -1.90 7.74
CA SER A 37 -6.10 -0.62 7.02
C SER A 37 -4.93 0.34 7.33
N TYR A 38 -4.02 -0.05 8.22
CA TYR A 38 -2.85 0.74 8.59
C TYR A 38 -1.58 0.29 7.83
N PRO A 39 -0.59 1.19 7.63
CA PRO A 39 0.70 0.86 7.04
C PRO A 39 1.41 -0.36 7.67
N PRO A 40 2.25 -1.07 6.91
CA PRO A 40 3.05 -2.18 7.43
C PRO A 40 4.20 -1.70 8.33
N GLY A 41 4.62 -2.53 9.29
CA GLY A 41 5.71 -2.28 10.23
C GLY A 41 5.25 -2.07 11.67
N GLN A 42 6.19 -2.10 12.62
CA GLN A 42 5.92 -1.92 14.06
C GLN A 42 5.25 -0.58 14.36
N HIS A 43 5.73 0.50 13.73
CA HIS A 43 5.16 1.85 13.85
C HIS A 43 4.00 2.13 12.88
N GLY A 44 3.45 1.10 12.24
CA GLY A 44 2.41 1.26 11.22
C GLY A 44 1.12 1.89 11.73
N ARG A 45 0.86 1.83 13.04
CA ARG A 45 -0.30 2.47 13.70
C ARG A 45 -0.04 3.91 14.14
N GLY A 46 1.22 4.36 14.10
CA GLY A 46 1.57 5.73 14.47
C GLY A 46 1.06 6.73 13.43
N ARG A 47 0.66 7.91 13.90
CA ARG A 47 0.34 9.03 13.01
C ARG A 47 1.64 9.66 12.50
N ILE A 48 1.72 9.91 11.21
CA ILE A 48 2.85 10.58 10.57
C ILE A 48 2.36 11.92 10.03
N LYS A 49 3.06 13.01 10.34
CA LYS A 49 2.77 14.33 9.74
C LYS A 49 3.04 14.25 8.24
N GLN A 50 2.04 14.60 7.43
CA GLN A 50 2.20 14.66 5.99
C GLN A 50 2.90 15.97 5.61
N SER A 51 3.94 15.87 4.79
CA SER A 51 4.58 17.00 4.13
C SER A 51 4.24 16.98 2.65
N GLU A 52 4.31 18.14 1.99
CA GLU A 52 4.09 18.27 0.54
C GLU A 52 4.91 17.25 -0.27
N TYR A 53 6.21 17.15 0.04
CA TYR A 53 7.08 16.17 -0.60
C TYR A 53 6.63 14.72 -0.37
N LEU A 54 6.17 14.40 0.84
CA LEU A 54 5.70 13.05 1.16
C LEU A 54 4.44 12.71 0.37
N LEU A 55 3.52 13.66 0.19
CA LEU A 55 2.33 13.48 -0.64
C LEU A 55 2.70 13.20 -2.09
N GLN A 56 3.55 14.03 -2.68
CA GLN A 56 4.03 13.86 -4.06
C GLN A 56 4.77 12.53 -4.24
N LEU A 57 5.61 12.15 -3.28
CA LEU A 57 6.32 10.87 -3.29
C LEU A 57 5.32 9.70 -3.26
N ARG A 58 4.27 9.77 -2.46
CA ARG A 58 3.25 8.71 -2.36
C ARG A 58 2.47 8.56 -3.65
N GLU A 59 2.01 9.66 -4.24
CA GLU A 59 1.31 9.61 -5.53
C GLU A 59 2.20 9.03 -6.64
N LYS A 60 3.47 9.43 -6.71
CA LYS A 60 4.44 8.82 -7.63
C LYS A 60 4.59 7.31 -7.41
N GLN A 61 4.67 6.88 -6.15
CA GLN A 61 4.83 5.47 -5.81
C GLN A 61 3.56 4.66 -6.10
N LYS A 62 2.38 5.26 -5.93
CA LYS A 62 1.09 4.68 -6.28
C LYS A 62 0.99 4.47 -7.79
N ALA A 63 1.32 5.48 -8.58
CA ALA A 63 1.34 5.39 -10.04
C ALA A 63 2.36 4.35 -10.55
N ARG A 64 3.55 4.24 -9.93
CA ARG A 64 4.57 3.25 -10.30
C ARG A 64 4.16 1.81 -10.01
N ARG A 65 3.18 1.59 -9.14
CA ARG A 65 2.78 0.26 -8.65
C ARG A 65 1.47 -0.23 -9.24
N TYR A 66 0.66 0.67 -9.79
CA TYR A 66 -0.48 0.33 -10.63
C TYR A 66 0.01 -0.50 -11.82
#